data_AF-A0A8J1VWQ7-F1
#
_entry.id   AF-A0A8J1VWQ7-F1
#
_cell.length_a   1.000
_cell.length_b   1.000
_cell.length_c   1.000
_cell.angle_alpha   90.00
_cell.angle_beta   90.00
_cell.angle_gamma   90.00
#
_symmetry.space_group_name_H-M   'P 1'
#
loop_
_entity.id
_entity.type
_entity.pdbx_description
1 polymer ?
#
loop_
_entity_poly.entity_id
_entity_poly.type
_entity_poly.pdbx_seq_one_letter_code
_entity_poly.pdbx_strand_id
1 'polypeptide(L)'
;MTLSTAVQTYDAEAKARFPHLVFVYGTLKTGFFNHGAVMMTQADTWQQISSAATIQRNHEADHFFVDIYYTPYLVLGASPQDSNQGEVENEVPDGGKDVGNANDAKVVRGELFAVNEEMLASLDDLEDVKFGRYTRSEVLVSIPSGENFFSCFVYHLRAERISAELLDQVEHIEEYQKEEHEKRYVHREDRDPDKYVEKWGVYLEGGALLGGNGLEVERSEKGNASQGFA
;
A
#
# COMPACT_ATOMS: atom_id res chain seq x y z
N MET A 1 13.73 -31.30 15.45
CA MET A 1 13.26 -30.35 14.42
C MET A 1 13.19 -28.99 15.08
N THR A 2 14.22 -28.17 14.89
CA THR A 2 14.26 -26.79 15.34
C THR A 2 13.41 -25.96 14.40
N LEU A 3 12.32 -25.38 14.89
CA LEU A 3 11.59 -24.34 14.17
C LEU A 3 12.58 -23.22 13.85
N SER A 4 12.55 -22.72 12.62
CA SER A 4 13.34 -21.57 12.19
C SER A 4 13.12 -20.41 13.16
N THR A 5 14.22 -19.82 13.66
CA THR A 5 14.25 -18.72 14.64
C THR A 5 13.38 -17.52 14.23
N ALA A 6 13.07 -17.36 12.94
CA ALA A 6 12.24 -16.28 12.40
C ALA A 6 10.73 -16.42 12.67
N VAL A 7 10.22 -17.62 12.98
CA VAL A 7 8.81 -17.82 13.37
C VAL A 7 8.62 -17.64 14.88
N GLN A 8 9.71 -17.69 15.64
CA GLN A 8 9.71 -17.53 17.09
C GLN A 8 9.72 -16.06 17.55
N THR A 9 9.92 -15.09 16.65
CA THR A 9 10.21 -13.68 16.99
C THR A 9 8.98 -12.80 17.21
N TYR A 10 7.77 -13.25 16.87
CA TYR A 10 6.52 -12.58 17.25
C TYR A 10 5.80 -13.38 18.33
N ASP A 11 6.45 -13.49 19.48
CA ASP A 11 5.92 -14.16 20.67
C ASP A 11 5.00 -13.22 21.49
N ALA A 12 4.56 -13.68 22.66
CA ALA A 12 3.65 -12.92 23.52
C ALA A 12 4.26 -11.60 24.03
N GLU A 13 5.57 -11.54 24.25
CA GLU A 13 6.24 -10.32 24.71
C GLU A 13 6.34 -9.31 23.56
N ALA A 14 6.76 -9.76 22.38
CA ALA A 14 6.77 -8.93 21.17
C ALA A 14 5.37 -8.39 20.85
N LYS A 15 4.34 -9.23 20.94
CA LYS A 15 2.94 -8.83 20.72
C LYS A 15 2.43 -7.83 21.77
N ALA A 16 2.90 -7.91 23.01
CA ALA A 16 2.54 -6.94 24.04
C ALA A 16 3.14 -5.55 23.75
N ARG A 17 4.33 -5.50 23.16
CA ARG A 17 5.01 -4.25 22.80
C ARG A 17 4.55 -3.68 21.45
N PHE A 18 4.29 -4.55 20.49
CA PHE A 18 3.96 -4.22 19.11
C PHE A 18 2.68 -4.97 18.71
N PRO A 19 1.49 -4.56 19.18
CA PRO A 19 0.26 -5.33 19.01
C PRO A 19 -0.21 -5.46 17.55
N HIS A 20 0.30 -4.63 16.64
CA HIS A 20 -0.15 -4.54 15.27
C HIS A 20 0.88 -5.12 14.31
N LEU A 21 0.39 -5.77 13.26
CA LEU A 21 1.20 -6.19 12.13
C LEU A 21 0.88 -5.32 10.92
N VAL A 22 1.90 -4.88 10.19
CA VAL A 22 1.77 -4.09 8.96
C VAL A 22 2.58 -4.74 7.86
N PHE A 23 1.94 -5.01 6.73
CA PHE A 23 2.57 -5.43 5.49
C PHE A 23 2.86 -4.22 4.60
N VAL A 24 4.13 -4.04 4.24
CA VAL A 24 4.58 -2.94 3.37
C VAL A 24 5.11 -3.51 2.05
N TYR A 25 4.64 -2.94 0.94
CA TYR A 25 5.00 -3.37 -0.42
C TYR A 25 5.74 -2.30 -1.22
N GLY A 26 5.76 -1.05 -0.73
CA GLY A 26 6.25 0.12 -1.45
C GLY A 26 7.49 0.76 -0.82
N THR A 27 7.49 2.09 -0.72
CA THR A 27 8.63 2.93 -0.30
C THR A 27 8.96 2.84 1.20
N LEU A 28 8.16 2.15 1.99
CA LEU A 28 8.43 1.85 3.41
C LEU A 28 9.29 0.58 3.61
N LYS A 29 9.52 -0.20 2.55
CA LYS A 29 10.44 -1.36 2.61
C LYS A 29 11.85 -0.94 3.00
N THR A 30 12.57 -1.86 3.62
CA THR A 30 13.94 -1.66 4.09
C THR A 30 14.84 -1.11 2.98
N GLY A 31 15.57 -0.04 3.29
CA GLY A 31 16.52 0.59 2.37
C GLY A 31 15.91 1.63 1.42
N PHE A 32 14.58 1.82 1.38
CA PHE A 32 13.96 2.93 0.66
C PHE A 32 13.99 4.23 1.49
N PHE A 33 13.75 5.37 0.82
CA PHE A 33 13.78 6.69 1.45
C PHE A 33 12.78 6.82 2.62
N ASN A 34 11.51 6.43 2.43
CA ASN A 34 10.49 6.58 3.48
C ASN A 34 10.75 5.68 4.69
N HIS A 35 11.40 4.52 4.50
CA HIS A 35 11.89 3.72 5.61
C HIS A 35 12.87 4.50 6.49
N GLY A 36 13.84 5.19 5.88
CA GLY A 36 14.77 6.04 6.61
C GLY A 36 14.09 7.25 7.28
N ALA A 37 13.17 7.90 6.58
CA ALA A 37 12.52 9.13 7.07
C ALA A 37 11.52 8.89 8.20
N VAL A 38 10.82 7.75 8.20
CA VAL A 38 9.72 7.46 9.13
C VAL A 38 10.04 6.32 10.09
N MET A 39 10.46 5.16 9.56
CA MET A 39 10.71 3.99 10.41
C MET A 39 11.95 4.25 11.28
N MET A 40 13.06 4.67 10.68
CA MET A 40 14.33 4.83 11.42
C MET A 40 14.34 6.02 12.39
N THR A 41 13.46 7.01 12.22
CA THR A 41 13.32 8.13 13.16
C THR A 41 12.57 7.74 14.44
N GLN A 42 11.91 6.56 14.43
CA GLN A 42 11.18 6.00 15.56
C GLN A 42 11.57 4.51 15.76
N ALA A 43 12.87 4.23 15.86
CA ALA A 43 13.37 2.84 15.80
C ALA A 43 12.93 1.92 16.96
N ASP A 44 12.35 2.47 18.04
CA ASP A 44 11.86 1.72 19.20
C ASP A 44 10.37 1.38 19.16
N THR A 45 9.66 1.84 18.13
CA THR A 45 8.21 1.68 17.93
C THR A 45 7.83 0.58 16.93
N TRP A 46 8.81 -0.11 16.35
CA TRP A 46 8.59 -1.22 15.43
C TRP A 46 9.68 -2.30 15.49
N GLN A 47 9.39 -3.44 14.88
CA GLN A 47 10.31 -4.55 14.66
C GLN A 47 10.04 -5.22 13.30
N GLN A 48 11.08 -5.47 12.51
CA GLN A 48 10.94 -6.28 11.30
C GLN A 48 10.75 -7.76 11.67
N ILE A 49 9.73 -8.40 11.11
CA ILE A 49 9.44 -9.81 11.34
C ILE A 49 10.04 -10.68 10.23
N SER A 50 9.69 -10.40 8.97
CA SER A 50 10.17 -11.18 7.82
C SER A 50 9.86 -10.50 6.49
N SER A 51 10.37 -11.06 5.40
CA SER A 51 9.75 -10.88 4.09
C SER A 51 8.41 -11.62 4.07
N ALA A 52 7.43 -11.10 3.32
CA ALA A 52 6.11 -11.69 3.23
C ALA A 52 5.51 -11.53 1.84
N ALA A 53 4.46 -12.30 1.55
CA ALA A 53 3.65 -12.15 0.35
C ALA A 53 2.16 -12.23 0.66
N THR A 54 1.34 -11.45 -0.03
CA THR A 54 -0.12 -11.52 0.10
C THR A 54 -0.64 -12.91 -0.27
N ILE A 55 -1.75 -13.30 0.36
CA ILE A 55 -2.51 -14.49 0.02
C ILE A 55 -3.78 -14.02 -0.67
N GLN A 56 -4.02 -14.52 -1.87
CA GLN A 56 -5.21 -14.15 -2.61
C GLN A 56 -6.45 -14.68 -1.88
N ARG A 57 -7.38 -13.79 -1.54
CA ARG A 57 -8.59 -14.13 -0.78
C ARG A 57 -9.75 -14.63 -1.64
N ASN A 58 -9.79 -14.25 -2.93
CA ASN A 58 -10.91 -14.52 -3.84
C ASN A 58 -10.45 -14.73 -5.30
N HIS A 59 -11.41 -14.96 -6.21
CA HIS A 59 -11.17 -15.04 -7.65
C HIS A 59 -10.80 -13.69 -8.30
N GLU A 60 -11.04 -12.56 -7.63
CA GLU A 60 -10.55 -11.26 -8.08
C GLU A 60 -9.10 -11.06 -7.65
N ALA A 61 -8.27 -10.62 -8.59
CA ALA A 61 -6.85 -10.41 -8.37
C ALA A 61 -6.61 -9.05 -7.70
N ASP A 62 -5.70 -9.03 -6.73
CA ASP A 62 -5.14 -7.76 -6.27
C ASP A 62 -4.34 -7.14 -7.43
N HIS A 63 -4.50 -5.83 -7.63
CA HIS A 63 -3.81 -5.09 -8.67
C HIS A 63 -2.64 -4.33 -8.04
N PHE A 64 -1.42 -4.78 -8.32
CA PHE A 64 -0.21 -4.08 -7.91
C PHE A 64 0.55 -3.56 -9.11
N PHE A 65 0.74 -2.24 -9.18
CA PHE A 65 1.33 -1.57 -10.35
C PHE A 65 2.06 -0.29 -9.93
N VAL A 66 2.67 0.38 -10.91
CA VAL A 66 3.32 1.69 -10.75
C VAL A 66 2.75 2.71 -11.72
N ASP A 67 2.66 3.97 -11.31
CA ASP A 67 2.28 5.07 -12.21
C ASP A 67 3.46 5.55 -13.09
N ILE A 68 3.23 6.64 -13.82
CA ILE A 68 4.23 7.29 -14.69
C ILE A 68 5.41 7.91 -13.93
N TYR A 69 5.24 8.16 -12.63
CA TYR A 69 6.27 8.64 -11.71
C TYR A 69 6.88 7.51 -10.89
N TYR A 70 6.56 6.27 -11.29
CA TYR A 70 7.01 5.05 -10.64
C TYR A 70 6.55 4.95 -9.18
N THR A 71 5.42 5.57 -8.82
CA THR A 71 4.79 5.43 -7.50
C THR A 71 4.04 4.10 -7.44
N PRO A 72 4.29 3.25 -6.43
CA PRO A 72 3.60 1.97 -6.31
C PRO A 72 2.17 2.15 -5.77
N TYR A 73 1.21 1.42 -6.35
CA TYR A 73 -0.17 1.35 -5.86
C TYR A 73 -0.63 -0.10 -5.79
N LEU A 74 -1.17 -0.47 -4.64
CA LEU A 74 -1.96 -1.68 -4.46
C LEU A 74 -3.44 -1.31 -4.48
N VAL A 75 -4.24 -2.01 -5.28
CA VAL A 75 -5.70 -2.01 -5.19
C VAL A 75 -6.12 -3.43 -4.84
N LEU A 76 -6.83 -3.60 -3.74
CA LEU A 76 -7.32 -4.91 -3.31
C LEU A 76 -8.51 -5.32 -4.18
N GLY A 77 -8.58 -6.59 -4.57
CA GLY A 77 -9.77 -7.15 -5.21
C GLY A 77 -10.98 -7.08 -4.27
N ALA A 78 -12.21 -7.02 -4.83
CA ALA A 78 -13.40 -6.88 -3.99
C ALA A 78 -13.50 -8.03 -2.99
N SER A 79 -13.71 -7.69 -1.72
CA SER A 79 -14.15 -8.68 -0.73
C SER A 79 -15.65 -8.90 -0.92
N PRO A 80 -16.16 -10.14 -0.92
CA PRO A 80 -17.61 -10.41 -0.91
C PRO A 80 -18.38 -9.61 0.16
N GLN A 81 -17.69 -9.19 1.22
CA GLN A 81 -18.25 -8.41 2.34
C GLN A 81 -18.58 -6.94 2.00
N ASP A 82 -18.09 -6.36 0.89
CA ASP A 82 -18.42 -4.97 0.54
C ASP A 82 -19.85 -4.80 -0.01
N SER A 83 -20.61 -5.90 -0.16
CA SER A 83 -21.98 -5.87 -0.67
C SER A 83 -23.09 -5.99 0.38
N ASN A 84 -22.78 -6.25 1.67
CA ASN A 84 -23.80 -6.25 2.74
C ASN A 84 -23.17 -6.13 4.13
N GLN A 85 -23.51 -5.05 4.86
CA GLN A 85 -23.35 -5.00 6.32
C GLN A 85 -24.31 -6.02 6.97
N GLY A 86 -23.81 -7.23 7.18
CA GLY A 86 -24.43 -8.27 8.00
C GLY A 86 -23.32 -9.06 8.66
N GLU A 87 -23.33 -9.09 9.99
CA GLU A 87 -22.38 -9.84 10.82
C GLU A 87 -22.28 -11.30 10.34
N VAL A 88 -21.08 -11.75 9.94
CA VAL A 88 -20.79 -13.16 9.74
C VAL A 88 -19.42 -13.47 10.37
N GLU A 89 -19.42 -14.53 11.17
CA GLU A 89 -18.33 -15.03 11.99
C GLU A 89 -17.08 -15.37 11.15
N ASN A 90 -15.91 -15.15 11.76
CA ASN A 90 -14.60 -15.49 11.20
C ASN A 90 -14.44 -17.02 11.06
N GLU A 91 -14.90 -17.59 9.94
CA GLU A 91 -14.54 -18.97 9.58
C GLU A 91 -13.18 -18.99 8.87
N VAL A 92 -12.22 -19.63 9.52
CA VAL A 92 -10.92 -20.00 8.93
C VAL A 92 -11.20 -21.04 7.82
N PRO A 93 -10.67 -20.88 6.59
CA PRO A 93 -10.95 -21.82 5.52
C PRO A 93 -10.47 -23.24 5.88
N ASP A 94 -11.39 -24.21 5.85
CA ASP A 94 -11.11 -25.63 5.98
C ASP A 94 -10.23 -26.10 4.80
N GLY A 95 -9.14 -26.78 5.13
CA GLY A 95 -8.03 -27.12 4.23
C GLY A 95 -8.35 -28.23 3.24
N GLY A 96 -9.40 -28.08 2.43
CA GLY A 96 -9.87 -29.17 1.58
C GLY A 96 -10.64 -28.76 0.34
N LYS A 97 -9.93 -28.74 -0.79
CA LYS A 97 -10.40 -29.06 -2.15
C LYS A 97 -11.31 -28.03 -2.85
N ASP A 98 -10.67 -27.03 -3.45
CA ASP A 98 -10.73 -26.82 -4.91
C ASP A 98 -9.62 -25.83 -5.28
N VAL A 99 -8.40 -26.34 -5.43
CA VAL A 99 -7.28 -25.55 -5.94
C VAL A 99 -7.39 -25.55 -7.46
N GLY A 100 -8.31 -24.73 -7.99
CA GLY A 100 -8.17 -24.22 -9.34
C GLY A 100 -6.76 -23.64 -9.46
N ASN A 101 -5.97 -24.19 -10.38
CA ASN A 101 -4.55 -23.91 -10.66
C ASN A 101 -4.01 -22.63 -9.96
N ALA A 102 -3.54 -22.75 -8.73
CA ALA A 102 -3.06 -21.63 -7.90
C ALA A 102 -1.71 -21.03 -8.37
N ASN A 103 -1.32 -21.28 -9.62
CA ASN A 103 -0.02 -20.91 -10.18
C ASN A 103 -0.04 -19.60 -10.99
N ASP A 104 -1.20 -19.00 -11.25
CA ASP A 104 -1.31 -17.71 -11.98
C ASP A 104 -1.79 -16.54 -11.09
N ALA A 105 -1.96 -16.77 -9.79
CA ALA A 105 -2.31 -15.73 -8.83
C ALA A 105 -1.10 -14.78 -8.62
N LYS A 106 -1.22 -13.52 -9.06
CA LYS A 106 -0.18 -12.52 -8.83
C LYS A 106 -0.14 -12.14 -7.35
N VAL A 107 0.80 -12.72 -6.62
CA VAL A 107 1.08 -12.35 -5.23
C VAL A 107 1.85 -11.04 -5.17
N VAL A 108 1.59 -10.24 -4.14
CA VAL A 108 2.34 -9.01 -3.88
C VAL A 108 3.39 -9.29 -2.82
N ARG A 109 4.66 -9.05 -3.15
CA ARG A 109 5.81 -9.29 -2.27
C ARG A 109 6.20 -8.02 -1.53
N GLY A 110 6.53 -8.20 -0.26
CA GLY A 110 6.89 -7.10 0.62
C GLY A 110 7.52 -7.57 1.91
N GLU A 111 7.35 -6.75 2.95
CA GLU A 111 7.93 -6.97 4.26
C GLU A 111 6.84 -6.86 5.34
N LEU A 112 6.94 -7.71 6.35
CA LEU A 112 6.05 -7.72 7.50
C LEU A 112 6.76 -7.09 8.70
N PHE A 113 6.12 -6.09 9.28
CA PHE A 113 6.58 -5.38 10.47
C PHE A 113 5.57 -5.55 11.60
N ALA A 114 6.06 -5.68 12.82
CA ALA A 114 5.27 -5.46 14.02
C ALA A 114 5.46 -4.01 14.47
N VAL A 115 4.37 -3.33 14.80
CA VAL A 115 4.38 -1.91 15.16
C VAL A 115 3.53 -1.66 16.41
N ASN A 116 3.86 -0.61 17.16
CA ASN A 116 3.01 -0.12 18.25
C ASN A 116 1.98 0.90 17.73
N GLU A 117 1.13 1.40 18.63
CA GLU A 117 0.11 2.41 18.32
C GLU A 117 0.70 3.72 17.75
N GLU A 118 1.85 4.16 18.26
CA GLU A 118 2.49 5.40 17.84
C GLU A 118 3.03 5.33 16.40
N MET A 119 3.70 4.23 16.06
CA MET A 119 4.13 3.99 14.69
C MET A 119 2.93 3.80 13.76
N LEU A 120 1.92 3.05 14.19
CA LEU A 120 0.72 2.86 13.39
C LEU A 120 0.02 4.19 13.06
N ALA A 121 -0.08 5.11 14.02
CA ALA A 121 -0.60 6.46 13.79
C ALA A 121 0.30 7.28 12.86
N SER A 122 1.62 7.17 13.00
CA SER A 122 2.58 7.84 12.11
C SER A 122 2.45 7.37 10.66
N LEU A 123 2.19 6.07 10.45
CA LEU A 123 1.94 5.51 9.12
C LEU A 123 0.59 6.00 8.54
N ASP A 124 -0.46 6.13 9.37
CA ASP A 124 -1.74 6.70 8.92
C ASP A 124 -1.61 8.15 8.44
N ASP A 125 -0.80 8.94 9.16
CA ASP A 125 -0.50 10.32 8.79
C ASP A 125 0.35 10.39 7.51
N LEU A 126 1.38 9.54 7.39
CA LEU A 126 2.22 9.46 6.20
C LEU A 126 1.40 9.11 4.94
N GLU A 127 0.50 8.16 5.07
CA GLU A 127 -0.31 7.63 3.96
C GLU A 127 -1.60 8.46 3.74
N ASP A 128 -1.74 9.61 4.41
CA ASP A 128 -2.86 10.54 4.29
C ASP A 128 -4.24 9.83 4.44
N VAL A 129 -4.35 8.86 5.36
CA VAL A 129 -5.57 8.05 5.55
C VAL A 129 -6.77 8.93 5.90
N LYS A 130 -6.56 9.93 6.76
CA LYS A 130 -7.59 10.90 7.16
C LYS A 130 -8.16 11.69 5.98
N PHE A 131 -7.37 11.91 4.94
CA PHE A 131 -7.77 12.61 3.71
C PHE A 131 -8.19 11.65 2.59
N GLY A 132 -8.24 10.35 2.90
CA GLY A 132 -8.73 9.30 2.02
C GLY A 132 -7.83 9.03 0.81
N ARG A 133 -6.53 9.36 0.89
CA ARG A 133 -5.56 9.06 -0.16
C ARG A 133 -5.37 7.55 -0.27
N TYR A 134 -4.87 6.95 0.80
CA TYR A 134 -4.87 5.50 1.01
C TYR A 134 -5.93 5.11 2.03
N THR A 135 -6.25 3.82 2.06
CA THR A 135 -7.11 3.19 3.06
C THR A 135 -6.31 2.09 3.73
N ARG A 136 -6.46 1.97 5.05
CA ARG A 136 -5.87 0.88 5.81
C ARG A 136 -6.90 -0.24 5.96
N SER A 137 -6.56 -1.42 5.46
CA SER A 137 -7.40 -2.62 5.54
C SER A 137 -6.60 -3.82 6.03
N GLU A 138 -7.27 -4.83 6.57
CA GLU A 138 -6.61 -6.10 6.91
C GLU A 138 -6.48 -7.01 5.69
N VAL A 139 -5.33 -7.65 5.57
CA VAL A 139 -4.99 -8.69 4.57
C VAL A 139 -4.32 -9.88 5.25
N LEU A 140 -4.42 -11.04 4.62
CA LEU A 140 -3.63 -12.21 5.01
C LEU A 140 -2.33 -12.25 4.22
N VAL A 141 -1.22 -12.50 4.91
CA VAL A 141 0.10 -12.68 4.31
C VAL A 141 0.73 -13.99 4.76
N SER A 142 1.59 -14.55 3.90
CA SER A 142 2.43 -15.70 4.19
C SER A 142 3.88 -15.26 4.34
N ILE A 143 4.66 -15.96 5.18
CA ILE A 143 6.11 -15.75 5.33
C ILE A 143 6.87 -16.99 4.80
N PRO A 144 8.07 -16.84 4.21
CA PRO A 144 8.80 -17.96 3.60
C PRO A 144 9.14 -19.12 4.55
N SER A 145 9.24 -18.86 5.85
CA SER A 145 9.76 -19.82 6.83
C SER A 145 8.70 -20.68 7.54
N GLY A 146 7.43 -20.67 7.09
CA GLY A 146 6.40 -21.53 7.68
C GLY A 146 5.09 -21.59 6.90
N GLU A 147 4.23 -22.53 7.28
CA GLU A 147 2.83 -22.64 6.80
C GLU A 147 1.90 -21.64 7.52
N ASN A 148 2.47 -20.64 8.20
CA ASN A 148 1.72 -19.69 9.00
C ASN A 148 1.28 -18.50 8.15
N PHE A 149 0.04 -18.08 8.38
CA PHE A 149 -0.53 -16.88 7.82
C PHE A 149 -0.76 -15.85 8.93
N PHE A 150 -0.57 -14.58 8.58
CA PHE A 150 -0.76 -13.47 9.50
C PHE A 150 -1.83 -12.54 8.96
N SER A 151 -2.82 -12.17 9.79
CA SER A 151 -3.63 -10.97 9.52
C SER A 151 -2.79 -9.75 9.87
N CYS A 152 -2.74 -8.79 8.97
CA CYS A 152 -1.97 -7.56 9.11
C CYS A 152 -2.63 -6.41 8.34
N PHE A 153 -2.32 -5.19 8.74
CA PHE A 153 -2.74 -4.00 8.02
C PHE A 153 -1.92 -3.78 6.76
N VAL A 154 -2.55 -3.25 5.73
CA VAL A 154 -1.91 -2.74 4.52
C VAL A 154 -2.56 -1.42 4.11
N TYR A 155 -1.76 -0.50 3.58
CA TYR A 155 -2.22 0.75 3.00
C TYR A 155 -2.42 0.58 1.51
N HIS A 156 -3.64 0.72 1.01
CA HIS A 156 -3.97 0.46 -0.39
C HIS A 156 -4.85 1.59 -0.97
N LEU A 157 -4.82 1.73 -2.29
CA LEU A 157 -5.70 2.60 -3.02
C LEU A 157 -7.09 1.94 -3.08
N ARG A 158 -8.14 2.72 -2.88
CA ARG A 158 -9.52 2.22 -3.03
C ARG A 158 -9.85 2.04 -4.52
N ALA A 159 -10.59 0.99 -4.86
CA ALA A 159 -10.93 0.66 -6.24
C ALA A 159 -11.65 1.82 -6.96
N GLU A 160 -12.46 2.62 -6.25
CA GLU A 160 -13.18 3.75 -6.85
C GLU A 160 -12.27 4.93 -7.24
N ARG A 161 -11.00 4.91 -6.85
CA ARG A 161 -10.01 5.93 -7.22
C ARG A 161 -9.36 5.68 -8.58
N ILE A 162 -9.61 4.54 -9.20
CA ILE A 162 -9.03 4.14 -10.47
C ILE A 162 -10.10 3.48 -11.35
N SER A 163 -10.12 3.76 -12.65
CA SER A 163 -11.09 3.12 -13.54
C SER A 163 -10.68 1.67 -13.83
N ALA A 164 -11.66 0.78 -14.01
CA ALA A 164 -11.41 -0.60 -14.43
C ALA A 164 -10.64 -0.66 -15.77
N GLU A 165 -10.96 0.24 -16.71
CA GLU A 165 -10.25 0.33 -17.99
C GLU A 165 -8.76 0.64 -17.82
N LEU A 166 -8.40 1.47 -16.84
CA LEU A 166 -7.00 1.77 -16.55
C LEU A 166 -6.32 0.60 -15.84
N LEU A 167 -7.01 -0.07 -14.91
CA LEU A 167 -6.51 -1.31 -14.29
C LEU A 167 -6.19 -2.39 -15.33
N ASP A 168 -7.01 -2.52 -16.38
CA ASP A 168 -6.76 -3.48 -17.46
C ASP A 168 -5.56 -3.11 -18.35
N GLN A 169 -5.18 -1.84 -18.40
CA GLN A 169 -4.09 -1.33 -19.25
C GLN A 169 -2.74 -1.25 -18.55
N VAL A 170 -2.71 -1.24 -17.20
CA VAL A 170 -1.47 -1.09 -16.46
C VAL A 170 -0.68 -2.38 -16.38
N GLU A 171 0.64 -2.25 -16.43
CA GLU A 171 1.52 -3.37 -16.17
C GLU A 171 1.53 -3.69 -14.67
N HIS A 172 1.05 -4.89 -14.35
CA HIS A 172 1.05 -5.39 -12.97
C HIS A 172 2.39 -6.03 -12.62
N ILE A 173 2.93 -5.64 -11.48
CA ILE A 173 4.19 -6.14 -10.91
C ILE A 173 3.90 -7.00 -9.68
N GLU A 174 4.83 -7.89 -9.33
CA GLU A 174 4.75 -8.68 -8.10
C GLU A 174 5.52 -8.04 -6.94
N GLU A 175 6.52 -7.21 -7.26
CA GLU A 175 7.39 -6.61 -6.25
C GLU A 175 7.93 -5.25 -6.72
N TYR A 176 7.88 -4.26 -5.82
CA TYR A 176 8.50 -2.96 -6.04
C TYR A 176 9.98 -2.99 -5.64
N GLN A 177 10.88 -2.89 -6.60
CA GLN A 177 12.32 -3.04 -6.38
C GLN A 177 13.03 -1.69 -6.19
N LYS A 178 14.03 -1.68 -5.31
CA LYS A 178 14.77 -0.47 -4.97
C LYS A 178 15.60 0.03 -6.16
N GLU A 179 16.23 -0.89 -6.88
CA GLU A 179 17.09 -0.57 -8.03
C GLU A 179 16.29 0.12 -9.15
N GLU A 180 15.03 -0.26 -9.35
CA GLU A 180 14.17 0.37 -10.34
C GLU A 180 13.60 1.70 -9.83
N HIS A 181 13.29 1.79 -8.54
CA HIS A 181 12.89 3.04 -7.89
C HIS A 181 13.97 4.12 -8.07
N GLU A 182 15.22 3.83 -7.75
CA GLU A 182 16.33 4.79 -7.87
C GLU A 182 16.56 5.30 -9.30
N LYS A 183 16.16 4.52 -10.32
CA LYS A 183 16.30 4.89 -11.73
C LYS A 183 15.12 5.70 -12.27
N ARG A 184 13.91 5.41 -11.79
CA ARG A 184 12.66 5.81 -12.48
C ARG A 184 11.74 6.66 -11.63
N TYR A 185 11.89 6.64 -10.32
CA TYR A 185 11.02 7.39 -9.41
C TYR A 185 11.21 8.89 -9.59
N VAL A 186 10.09 9.60 -9.66
CA VAL A 186 10.07 11.06 -9.72
C VAL A 186 9.51 11.60 -8.40
N HIS A 187 10.34 12.37 -7.70
CA HIS A 187 9.96 13.05 -6.47
C HIS A 187 8.78 13.97 -6.71
N ARG A 188 7.93 14.14 -5.68
CA ARG A 188 6.65 14.84 -5.80
C ARG A 188 6.81 16.26 -6.35
N GLU A 189 7.88 16.93 -5.95
CA GLU A 189 8.23 18.31 -6.31
C GLU A 189 8.62 18.45 -7.78
N ASP A 190 9.05 17.37 -8.43
CA ASP A 190 9.51 17.33 -9.82
C ASP A 190 8.44 16.78 -10.79
N ARG A 191 7.24 16.48 -10.28
CA ARG A 191 6.15 15.90 -11.09
C ARG A 191 5.47 16.97 -11.93
N ASP A 192 5.15 16.60 -13.16
CA ASP A 192 4.38 17.41 -14.10
C ASP A 192 2.88 17.00 -14.02
N PRO A 193 2.02 17.80 -13.39
CA PRO A 193 0.61 17.41 -13.22
C PRO A 193 -0.10 17.18 -14.56
N ASP A 194 0.26 17.93 -15.59
CA ASP A 194 -0.39 17.86 -16.91
C ASP A 194 -0.11 16.51 -17.59
N LYS A 195 1.13 16.00 -17.48
CA LYS A 195 1.49 14.66 -17.98
C LYS A 195 0.73 13.53 -17.30
N TYR A 196 0.41 13.70 -16.02
CA TYR A 196 -0.34 12.69 -15.28
C TYR A 196 -1.80 12.66 -15.72
N VAL A 197 -2.43 13.82 -15.89
CA VAL A 197 -3.79 13.92 -16.44
C VAL A 197 -3.85 13.35 -17.85
N GLU A 198 -2.88 13.65 -18.72
CA GLU A 198 -2.84 13.13 -20.09
C GLU A 198 -2.84 11.59 -20.14
N LYS A 199 -2.11 10.94 -19.23
CA LYS A 199 -1.95 9.48 -19.25
C LYS A 199 -2.93 8.72 -18.34
N TRP A 200 -3.38 9.31 -17.24
CA TRP A 200 -4.23 8.65 -16.24
C TRP A 200 -5.63 9.27 -16.13
N GLY A 201 -5.94 10.31 -16.91
CA GLY A 201 -7.25 10.96 -16.99
C GLY A 201 -7.69 11.76 -15.76
N VAL A 202 -7.06 11.54 -14.60
CA VAL A 202 -7.32 12.22 -13.33
C VAL A 202 -6.00 12.50 -12.62
N TYR A 203 -5.82 13.70 -12.05
CA TYR A 203 -4.71 13.97 -11.14
C TYR A 203 -5.14 13.66 -9.70
N LEU A 204 -4.42 12.74 -9.05
CA LEU A 204 -4.62 12.46 -7.62
C LEU A 204 -3.84 13.50 -6.79
N GLU A 205 -4.30 14.75 -6.78
CA GLU A 205 -3.72 15.78 -5.91
C GLU A 205 -4.37 15.74 -4.51
N GLY A 206 -3.56 15.49 -3.48
CA GLY A 206 -3.98 15.67 -2.08
C GLY A 206 -5.20 14.86 -1.61
N GLY A 207 -5.48 13.70 -2.22
CA GLY A 207 -6.63 12.87 -1.83
C GLY A 207 -7.97 13.29 -2.47
N ALA A 208 -8.00 14.26 -3.38
CA ALA A 208 -9.20 14.58 -4.16
C ALA A 208 -9.12 13.99 -5.58
N LEU A 209 -10.20 13.35 -6.02
CA LEU A 209 -10.38 13.03 -7.45
C LEU A 209 -10.69 14.34 -8.17
N LEU A 210 -9.71 14.91 -8.86
CA LEU A 210 -10.01 15.92 -9.87
C LEU A 210 -10.46 15.19 -11.14
N GLY A 211 -11.75 14.85 -11.16
CA GLY A 211 -12.41 14.29 -12.33
C GLY A 211 -12.45 15.32 -13.44
N GLY A 212 -11.93 14.96 -14.61
CA GLY A 212 -12.23 15.62 -15.87
C GLY A 212 -13.72 15.51 -16.19
N ASN A 213 -14.49 16.48 -15.71
CA ASN A 213 -15.65 17.11 -16.35
C ASN A 213 -16.32 18.07 -15.36
N GLY A 214 -15.99 19.36 -15.50
CA GLY A 214 -16.84 20.45 -15.04
C GLY A 214 -16.71 20.86 -13.56
N LEU A 215 -15.58 21.43 -13.19
CA LEU A 215 -15.55 22.51 -12.19
C LEU A 215 -14.29 23.35 -12.43
N GLU A 216 -14.49 24.52 -13.05
CA GLU A 216 -13.49 25.59 -13.08
C GLU A 216 -13.12 25.94 -11.63
N VAL A 217 -11.89 25.61 -11.24
CA VAL A 217 -11.27 26.26 -10.10
C VAL A 217 -10.64 27.54 -10.62
N GLU A 218 -11.19 28.68 -10.22
CA GLU A 218 -10.61 30.00 -10.47
C GLU A 218 -9.12 29.97 -10.09
N ARG A 219 -8.25 30.09 -11.10
CA ARG A 219 -6.84 30.44 -10.86
C ARG A 219 -6.85 31.84 -10.25
N SER A 220 -6.64 31.93 -8.94
CA SER A 220 -6.33 33.23 -8.32
C SER A 220 -5.00 33.70 -8.91
N GLU A 221 -5.07 34.70 -9.78
CA GLU A 221 -3.90 35.44 -10.25
C GLU A 221 -3.21 36.06 -9.02
N LYS A 222 -2.13 35.44 -8.54
CA LYS A 222 -1.20 36.15 -7.67
C LYS A 222 -0.44 37.15 -8.53
N GLY A 223 -0.88 38.39 -8.42
CA GLY A 223 -0.31 39.56 -9.06
C GLY A 223 1.20 39.63 -8.92
N ASN A 224 1.84 39.83 -10.08
CA ASN A 224 3.24 40.13 -10.22
C ASN A 224 3.44 41.60 -9.77
N ALA A 225 3.81 41.82 -8.51
CA ALA A 225 4.23 43.13 -8.03
C ALA A 225 5.74 43.30 -8.29
N SER A 226 6.04 44.01 -9.37
CA SER A 226 7.36 44.55 -9.68
C SER A 226 7.84 45.46 -8.55
N GLN A 227 8.95 45.06 -7.90
CA GLN A 227 9.74 45.99 -7.10
C GLN A 227 10.61 46.83 -8.05
N GLY A 228 10.21 48.08 -8.24
CA GLY A 228 11.08 49.15 -8.70
C GLY A 228 11.04 50.26 -7.66
N PHE A 229 12.14 50.48 -6.96
CA PHE A 229 12.43 51.74 -6.30
C PHE A 229 13.84 52.17 -6.66
N ALA A 230 13.89 53.34 -7.29
CA ALA A 230 15.05 54.21 -7.37
C ALA A 230 15.34 54.86 -6.00
#